data_AF-A0A1H6ZKH9-F1
#
_entry.id   AF-A0A1H6ZKH9-F1
#
_cell.length_a   1.000
_cell.length_b   1.000
_cell.length_c   1.000
_cell.angle_alpha   90.00
_cell.angle_beta   90.00
_cell.angle_gamma   90.00
#
_symmetry.space_group_name_H-M   'P 1'
#
loop_
_entity.id
_entity.type
_entity.pdbx_description
1 polymer ?
#
loop_
_entity_poly.entity_id
_entity_poly.type
_entity_poly.pdbx_seq_one_letter_code
_entity_poly.pdbx_strand_id
1 'polypeptide(L)' 'MDPTTIQIAIMVTSMALSYLMRPKPATPKPAALSDFDLPVPDEGTPQAVFFGDCWTGDWQVLSYGHLRTKKIKTSSGK' A
#
# COMPACT_ATOMS: atom_id res chain seq x y z
N MET A 1 24.43 -46.39 -5.39
CA MET A 1 23.74 -45.08 -5.35
C MET A 1 22.43 -45.35 -4.65
N ASP A 2 22.41 -45.08 -3.35
CA ASP A 2 21.36 -45.61 -2.49
C ASP A 2 20.05 -44.87 -2.80
N PRO A 3 18.89 -45.54 -2.77
CA PRO A 3 17.62 -44.93 -3.13
C PRO A 3 17.29 -43.69 -2.28
N THR A 4 17.84 -43.60 -1.08
CA THR A 4 17.76 -42.45 -0.18
C THR A 4 18.54 -41.23 -0.68
N THR A 5 19.72 -41.41 -1.27
CA THR A 5 20.54 -40.31 -1.81
C THR A 5 19.88 -39.67 -3.03
N ILE A 6 19.23 -40.47 -3.88
CA ILE A 6 18.47 -39.98 -5.04
C ILE A 6 17.25 -39.17 -4.60
N GLN A 7 16.52 -39.65 -3.59
CA GLN A 7 15.38 -38.92 -3.03
C GLN A 7 15.78 -37.57 -2.42
N ILE A 8 16.89 -37.53 -1.67
CA ILE A 8 17.42 -36.28 -1.09
C ILE A 8 17.83 -35.32 -2.21
N ALA A 9 18.48 -35.81 -3.27
CA ALA A 9 18.85 -34.97 -4.41
C ALA A 9 17.62 -34.37 -5.12
N ILE A 10 16.56 -35.15 -5.33
CA ILE A 10 15.30 -34.67 -5.92
C ILE A 10 14.62 -33.63 -5.00
N MET A 11 14.66 -33.82 -3.68
CA MET A 11 14.10 -32.86 -2.72
C MET A 11 14.81 -31.51 -2.79
N VAL A 12 16.14 -31.50 -2.76
CA VAL A 12 16.93 -30.27 -2.83
C VAL A 12 16.71 -29.56 -4.17
N THR A 13 16.67 -30.32 -5.27
CA THR A 13 16.48 -29.76 -6.62
C THR A 13 15.10 -29.13 -6.77
N SER A 14 14.04 -29.80 -6.30
CA SER A 14 12.67 -29.29 -6.35
C SER A 14 12.47 -28.05 -5.48
N MET A 15 13.12 -27.98 -4.32
CA MET A 15 13.09 -26.80 -3.44
C MET A 15 13.79 -25.59 -4.07
N ALA A 16 14.94 -25.81 -4.74
CA ALA A 16 15.65 -24.75 -5.45
C ALA A 16 14.84 -24.21 -6.64
N LEU A 17 14.23 -25.10 -7.43
CA LEU A 17 13.33 -24.73 -8.53
C LEU A 17 12.11 -23.94 -8.04
N SER A 18 11.49 -24.41 -6.96
CA SER A 18 10.32 -23.74 -6.36
C SER A 18 10.66 -22.33 -5.85
N TYR A 19 11.86 -22.13 -5.29
CA TYR A 19 12.33 -20.83 -4.85
C TYR A 19 12.59 -19.89 -6.04
N LEU A 20 13.17 -20.40 -7.13
CA LEU A 20 13.49 -19.61 -8.30
C LEU A 20 12.24 -19.22 -9.12
N MET A 21 11.25 -20.11 -9.20
CA MET A 21 9.98 -19.87 -9.90
C MET A 21 8.97 -19.09 -9.06
N ARG A 22 9.28 -18.79 -7.80
CA ARG A 22 8.37 -18.06 -6.93
C ARG A 22 8.18 -16.63 -7.46
N PRO A 23 6.94 -16.22 -7.79
CA PRO A 23 6.69 -14.86 -8.28
C PRO A 23 7.12 -13.84 -7.22
N LYS A 24 7.84 -12.81 -7.66
CA LYS A 24 8.26 -11.73 -6.76
C LYS A 24 7.02 -11.14 -6.09
N PRO A 25 7.05 -10.92 -4.76
CA PRO A 25 5.92 -10.32 -4.05
C PRO A 25 5.57 -8.98 -4.71
N ALA A 26 4.27 -8.76 -4.91
CA ALA A 26 3.77 -7.53 -5.48
C ALA A 26 4.21 -6.36 -4.60
N THR A 27 4.88 -5.37 -5.20
CA THR A 27 5.22 -4.15 -4.48
C THR A 27 3.92 -3.45 -4.07
N PRO A 28 3.74 -3.07 -2.79
CA PRO A 28 2.54 -2.37 -2.36
C PRO A 28 2.39 -1.10 -3.20
N LYS A 29 1.20 -0.90 -3.74
CA LYS A 29 0.90 0.32 -4.50
C LYS A 29 0.98 1.50 -3.53
N PRO A 30 1.61 2.62 -3.95
CA PRO A 30 1.57 3.82 -3.14
C PRO A 30 0.13 4.25 -2.90
N ALA A 31 -0.16 4.72 -1.69
CA ALA A 31 -1.47 5.26 -1.35
C ALA A 31 -1.84 6.39 -2.32
N ALA A 32 -3.01 6.28 -2.93
CA ALA A 32 -3.60 7.27 -3.81
C ALA A 32 -4.50 8.20 -3.00
N LEU A 33 -4.88 9.35 -3.60
CA LEU A 33 -5.80 10.30 -2.97
C LEU A 33 -7.13 9.64 -2.57
N SER A 34 -7.58 8.65 -3.36
CA SER A 34 -8.79 7.87 -3.13
C SER A 34 -8.74 6.93 -1.93
N ASP A 35 -7.56 6.70 -1.36
CA ASP A 35 -7.41 5.86 -0.16
C ASP A 35 -7.61 6.65 1.14
N PHE A 36 -7.80 7.98 1.05
CA PHE A 36 -8.07 8.86 2.19
C PHE A 36 -9.54 9.26 2.21
N ASP A 37 -10.16 9.14 3.39
CA ASP A 37 -11.50 9.64 3.65
C ASP A 37 -11.40 11.13 3.99
N LEU A 38 -11.58 11.98 2.97
CA LEU A 38 -11.52 13.44 3.10
C LEU A 38 -12.95 13.99 3.16
N PRO A 39 -13.25 14.94 4.07
CA PRO A 39 -14.56 15.57 4.10
C PRO A 39 -14.70 16.50 2.89
N VAL A 40 -15.41 15.99 1.88
CA VAL A 40 -15.76 16.69 0.64
C VAL A 40 -17.27 16.94 0.67
N PRO A 41 -17.72 18.19 0.50
CA PRO A 41 -19.15 18.49 0.44
C PRO A 41 -19.77 17.93 -0.85
N ASP A 42 -20.98 17.38 -0.74
CA ASP A 42 -21.79 17.03 -1.91
C ASP A 42 -22.34 18.29 -2.61
N GLU A 43 -22.75 18.14 -3.87
CA GLU A 43 -23.35 19.22 -4.64
C GLU A 43 -24.63 19.74 -3.95
N GLY A 44 -24.65 21.03 -3.62
CA GLY A 44 -25.74 21.67 -2.89
C GLY A 44 -25.54 21.79 -1.37
N THR A 45 -24.41 21.32 -0.83
CA THR A 45 -24.06 21.55 0.59
C THR A 45 -23.98 23.06 0.88
N PRO A 46 -24.70 23.58 1.89
CA PRO A 46 -24.70 25.01 2.18
C PRO A 46 -23.33 25.48 2.69
N GLN A 47 -22.91 26.67 2.24
CA GLN A 47 -21.68 27.29 2.70
C GLN A 47 -21.90 27.98 4.06
N ALA A 48 -21.21 27.50 5.09
CA ALA A 48 -21.20 28.17 6.38
C ALA A 48 -20.42 29.50 6.31
N VAL A 49 -21.02 30.58 6.79
CA VAL A 49 -20.40 31.90 6.94
C VAL A 49 -20.36 32.24 8.42
N PHE A 50 -19.16 32.47 8.96
CA PHE A 50 -18.96 32.74 10.37
C PHE A 50 -18.76 34.24 10.61
N PHE A 51 -19.41 34.77 11.65
CA PHE A 51 -19.22 36.14 12.13
C PHE A 51 -18.80 36.09 13.60
N GLY A 52 -17.57 36.52 13.89
CA GLY A 52 -16.96 36.40 15.22
C GLY A 52 -16.44 34.99 15.51
N ASP A 53 -16.13 34.71 16.79
CA ASP A 53 -15.58 33.42 17.22
C ASP A 53 -16.68 32.42 17.57
N CYS A 54 -16.70 31.27 16.89
CA CYS A 54 -17.62 30.17 17.17
C CYS A 54 -16.96 28.81 16.89
N TRP A 55 -17.46 27.78 17.57
CA TRP A 55 -17.06 26.39 17.30
C TRP A 55 -17.90 25.81 16.17
N THR A 56 -17.26 25.09 15.24
CA THR A 56 -17.93 24.33 14.16
C THR A 56 -17.66 22.85 14.36
N GLY A 57 -18.69 22.02 14.11
CA GLY A 57 -18.57 20.56 14.13
C GLY A 57 -17.98 19.99 12.85
N ASP A 58 -18.12 20.73 11.74
CA ASP A 58 -17.77 20.27 10.40
C ASP A 58 -16.71 21.16 9.75
N TRP A 59 -15.92 20.54 8.88
CA TRP A 59 -14.87 21.16 8.09
C TRP A 59 -14.81 20.50 6.71
N GLN A 60 -14.29 21.21 5.71
CA GLN A 60 -14.17 20.70 4.35
C GLN A 60 -12.76 20.93 3.79
N VAL A 61 -12.29 20.00 2.96
CA VAL A 61 -11.01 20.13 2.25
C VAL A 61 -11.27 20.78 0.89
N LEU A 62 -10.80 22.02 0.71
CA LEU A 62 -10.97 22.75 -0.56
C LEU A 62 -9.98 22.30 -1.65
N SER A 63 -8.76 21.94 -1.24
CA SER A 63 -7.73 21.48 -2.16
C SER A 63 -6.71 20.63 -1.42
N TYR A 64 -6.30 19.53 -2.05
CA TYR A 64 -5.25 18.65 -1.56
C TYR A 64 -4.35 18.22 -2.72
N GLY A 65 -3.04 18.22 -2.50
CA GLY A 65 -2.07 17.94 -3.55
C GLY A 65 -0.74 17.45 -3.00
N HIS A 66 0.21 17.22 -3.92
CA HIS A 66 1.60 16.89 -3.60
C HIS A 66 1.83 15.54 -2.88
N LEU A 67 1.07 14.51 -3.26
CA LEU A 67 1.29 13.11 -2.85
C LEU A 67 2.62 12.55 -3.40
N ARG A 68 3.74 12.98 -2.81
CA ARG A 68 5.08 12.52 -3.17
C ARG A 68 5.38 11.22 -2.45
N THR A 69 5.53 10.15 -3.22
CA THR A 69 5.92 8.85 -2.68
C THR A 69 7.42 8.63 -2.88
N LYS A 70 8.16 8.38 -1.80
CA LYS A 70 9.53 7.86 -1.90
C LYS A 70 9.50 6.35 -1.74
N LYS A 71 10.00 5.62 -2.74
CA LYS A 71 10.15 4.16 -2.64
C LYS A 71 11.12 3.83 -1.50
N ILE A 72 10.71 2.95 -0.60
CA ILE A 72 11.61 2.36 0.39
C ILE A 72 12.61 1.48 -0.37
N LYS A 73 13.85 1.94 -0.47
CA LYS A 73 14.96 1.14 -1.00
C LYS A 73 15.63 0.42 0.17
N THR A 74 15.05 -0.67 0.65
CA THR A 74 15.76 -1.55 1.57
C THR A 74 16.38 -2.71 0.79
N SER A 75 17.66 -2.97 1.04
CA SER A 75 18.41 -4.07 0.42
C SER A 75 18.15 -5.42 1.10
N SER A 76 17.35 -5.44 2.18
CA SER A 76 17.07 -6.63 2.95
C SER A 76 15.66 -6.53 3.52
N GLY A 77 14.75 -7.27 2.90
CA GLY A 77 13.52 -7.72 3.55
C GLY A 77 13.73 -9.18 3.91
N LYS A 78 13.91 -9.46 5.19
CA LYS A 78 13.32 -10.69 5.72
C LYS A 78 11.86 -10.38 6.00
#